data_AF-A0A1L8D9J2-F1
#
_entry.id   AF-A0A1L8D9J2-F1
#
_cell.length_a   1.000
_cell.length_b   1.000
_cell.length_c   1.000
_cell.angle_alpha   90.00
_cell.angle_beta   90.00
_cell.angle_gamma   90.00
#
_symmetry.space_group_name_H-M   'P 1'
#
loop_
_entity.id
_entity.type
_entity.pdbx_description
1 polymer ?
#
loop_
_entity_poly.entity_id
_entity_poly.type
_entity_poly.pdbx_seq_one_letter_code
_entity_poly.pdbx_strand_id
1 'polypeptide(L)'
;MPESQSSGKCCELKPLTKYNVCYYYAPLSSMISYAGLSVNVMNPSFVYRFHPNRDVTNYLLYWTLFGSGLYIYGRPHLRALPPKTRASYSIVGSVLFSMGSLLVWAFIRTVVPKNNALHTILGLGSSFVIARLSYDYLDYVDSLVPTK
;
A
#
# COMPACT_ATOMS: atom_id res chain seq x y z
N MET A 1 -4.03 38.19 5.57
CA MET A 1 -2.58 37.85 5.59
C MET A 1 -1.90 38.83 6.53
N PRO A 2 -1.01 38.36 7.43
CA PRO A 2 0.31 37.81 7.09
C PRO A 2 0.54 36.35 7.60
N GLU A 3 1.19 35.49 6.80
CA GLU A 3 2.55 34.90 6.96
C GLU A 3 2.66 33.84 8.08
N SER A 4 2.74 32.52 7.80
CA SER A 4 3.82 31.68 7.22
C SER A 4 4.98 31.36 8.19
N GLN A 5 5.44 30.10 8.12
CA GLN A 5 6.49 29.38 8.88
C GLN A 5 5.99 28.65 10.16
N SER A 6 6.31 27.37 10.43
CA SER A 6 7.50 26.58 10.08
C SER A 6 7.21 25.06 10.10
N SER A 7 7.68 24.38 9.06
CA SER A 7 8.44 23.12 9.08
C SER A 7 8.33 22.20 10.32
N GLY A 8 7.85 20.95 10.12
CA GLY A 8 8.26 19.82 10.96
C GLY A 8 7.23 19.17 11.90
N LYS A 9 6.11 18.65 11.39
CA LYS A 9 5.34 17.61 12.09
C LYS A 9 5.51 16.25 11.39
N CYS A 10 6.74 15.75 11.30
CA CYS A 10 7.01 14.51 10.56
C CYS A 10 6.66 13.23 11.36
N CYS A 11 6.65 13.27 12.70
CA CYS A 11 6.46 12.06 13.50
C CYS A 11 5.73 12.34 14.82
N GLU A 12 4.43 12.68 14.80
CA GLU A 12 3.60 12.39 15.97
C GLU A 12 3.27 10.89 15.92
N LEU A 13 4.22 10.08 16.39
CA LEU A 13 4.09 8.63 16.44
C LEU A 13 2.92 8.26 17.35
N LYS A 14 1.89 7.65 16.76
CA LYS A 14 0.72 7.18 17.51
C LYS A 14 1.19 6.23 18.62
N PRO A 15 0.69 6.34 19.87
CA PRO A 15 1.21 5.55 20.99
C PRO A 15 1.29 4.06 20.66
N LEU A 16 2.34 3.37 21.10
CA LEU A 16 2.59 1.95 20.85
C LEU A 16 1.61 1.04 21.60
N THR A 17 0.33 1.18 21.31
CA THR A 17 -0.73 0.26 21.74
C THR A 17 -0.83 -0.88 20.72
N LYS A 18 -1.17 -2.10 21.16
CA LYS A 18 -1.38 -3.26 20.25
C LYS A 18 -2.27 -2.93 19.05
N TYR A 19 -3.26 -2.06 19.26
CA TYR A 19 -4.13 -1.54 18.21
C TYR A 19 -3.37 -0.68 17.18
N ASN A 20 -2.54 0.27 17.61
CA ASN A 20 -1.77 1.09 16.68
C ASN A 20 -0.66 0.30 16.00
N VAL A 21 -0.04 -0.69 16.65
CA VAL A 21 0.92 -1.58 16.00
C VAL A 21 0.28 -2.33 14.83
N CYS A 22 -0.90 -2.92 15.04
CA CYS A 22 -1.61 -3.63 13.99
C CYS A 22 -2.24 -2.72 12.93
N TYR A 23 -2.81 -1.57 13.30
CA TYR A 23 -3.62 -0.76 12.37
C TYR A 23 -2.93 0.51 11.86
N TYR A 24 -1.76 0.86 12.38
CA TYR A 24 -0.99 2.03 11.97
C TYR A 24 0.41 1.63 11.46
N TYR A 25 1.17 0.88 12.25
CA TYR A 25 2.54 0.50 11.89
C TYR A 25 2.61 -0.63 10.86
N ALA A 26 1.75 -1.65 10.96
CA ALA A 26 1.74 -2.73 9.97
C ALA A 26 1.33 -2.25 8.56
N PRO A 27 0.29 -1.42 8.39
CA PRO A 27 -0.01 -0.80 7.09
C PRO A 27 1.12 0.09 6.57
N LEU A 28 1.77 0.87 7.45
CA LEU A 28 2.92 1.69 7.07
C LEU A 28 4.08 0.82 6.55
N SER A 29 4.38 -0.27 7.24
CA SER A 29 5.41 -1.22 6.78
C SER A 29 5.02 -1.89 5.45
N SER A 30 3.73 -2.12 5.21
CA SER A 30 3.24 -2.67 3.95
C SER A 30 3.36 -1.70 2.79
N MET A 31 3.28 -0.39 3.03
CA MET A 31 3.55 0.63 2.00
C MET A 31 5.00 0.60 1.53
N ILE A 32 5.94 0.35 2.44
CA ILE A 32 7.37 0.18 2.10
C ILE A 32 7.56 -1.08 1.26
N SER A 33 6.95 -2.20 1.66
CA SER A 33 6.97 -3.44 0.87
C SER A 33 6.29 -3.28 -0.48
N TYR A 34 5.19 -2.52 -0.56
CA TYR A 34 4.50 -2.24 -1.82
C TYR A 34 5.34 -1.41 -2.78
N ALA A 35 6.03 -0.38 -2.27
CA ALA A 35 6.99 0.40 -3.04
C ALA A 35 8.15 -0.48 -3.53
N GLY A 36 8.72 -1.32 -2.66
CA GLY A 36 9.76 -2.29 -3.04
C GLY A 36 9.30 -3.29 -4.09
N LEU A 37 8.05 -3.74 -4.01
CA LEU A 37 7.43 -4.64 -4.98
C LEU A 37 7.29 -3.99 -6.35
N SER A 38 6.93 -2.70 -6.40
CA SER A 38 6.85 -1.96 -7.66
C SER A 38 8.19 -1.89 -8.37
N VAL A 39 9.27 -1.62 -7.62
CA VAL A 39 10.64 -1.58 -8.16
C VAL A 39 11.07 -2.97 -8.63
N ASN A 40 10.73 -4.01 -7.87
CA ASN A 40 11.02 -5.41 -8.21
C ASN A 40 10.39 -5.82 -9.56
N VAL A 41 9.12 -5.47 -9.78
CA VAL A 41 8.38 -5.79 -11.01
C VAL A 41 8.88 -4.98 -12.22
N MET A 42 9.22 -3.70 -11.98
CA MET A 42 9.69 -2.75 -12.99
C MET A 42 11.15 -2.95 -13.40
N ASN A 43 12.01 -3.32 -12.46
CA ASN A 43 13.44 -3.50 -12.66
C ASN A 43 13.92 -4.80 -12.02
N PRO A 44 13.81 -5.95 -12.71
CA PRO A 44 14.22 -7.25 -12.17
C PRO A 44 15.73 -7.33 -11.89
N SER A 45 16.54 -6.47 -12.51
CA SER A 45 17.99 -6.42 -12.32
C SER A 45 18.40 -5.93 -10.92
N PHE A 46 17.53 -5.15 -10.26
CA PHE A 46 17.78 -4.66 -8.90
C PHE A 46 17.69 -5.80 -7.87
N VAL A 47 16.78 -6.74 -8.10
CA VAL A 47 16.51 -7.90 -7.24
C VAL A 47 17.67 -8.89 -7.32
N TYR A 48 18.12 -9.18 -8.55
CA TYR A 48 19.24 -10.09 -8.80
C TYR A 48 20.54 -9.63 -8.13
N ARG A 49 20.70 -8.32 -7.93
CA ARG A 49 21.87 -7.72 -7.28
C ARG A 49 21.82 -7.79 -5.75
N PHE A 50 20.63 -7.91 -5.16
CA PHE A 50 20.44 -7.94 -3.71
C PHE A 50 20.28 -9.35 -3.16
N HIS A 51 19.57 -10.25 -3.87
CA HIS A 51 19.49 -11.68 -3.55
C HIS A 51 19.18 -12.49 -4.83
N PRO A 52 19.98 -13.51 -5.17
CA PRO A 52 19.72 -14.37 -6.34
C PRO A 52 18.47 -15.26 -6.20
N ASN A 53 17.90 -15.39 -5.00
CA ASN A 53 16.71 -16.20 -4.73
C ASN A 53 15.43 -15.36 -4.84
N ARG A 54 14.45 -15.85 -5.62
CA ARG A 54 13.17 -15.19 -5.93
C ARG A 54 12.20 -15.06 -4.75
N ASP A 55 12.56 -15.55 -3.57
CA ASP A 55 11.69 -15.55 -2.39
C ASP A 55 11.34 -14.15 -1.87
N VAL A 56 12.19 -13.15 -2.20
CA VAL A 56 12.00 -11.76 -1.83
C VAL A 56 10.67 -11.22 -2.38
N THR A 57 10.36 -11.43 -3.66
CA THR A 57 9.10 -10.92 -4.26
C THR A 57 7.87 -11.51 -3.59
N ASN A 58 7.88 -12.82 -3.32
CA ASN A 58 6.78 -13.51 -2.63
C ASN A 58 6.60 -13.00 -1.20
N TYR A 59 7.71 -12.72 -0.51
CA TYR A 59 7.68 -12.11 0.81
C TYR A 59 7.11 -10.68 0.79
N LEU A 60 7.54 -9.83 -0.16
CA LEU A 60 7.01 -8.48 -0.32
C LEU A 60 5.51 -8.50 -0.67
N LEU A 61 5.09 -9.43 -1.53
CA LEU A 61 3.67 -9.65 -1.85
C LEU A 61 2.87 -10.06 -0.63
N TYR A 62 3.34 -11.08 0.10
CA TYR A 62 2.68 -11.55 1.31
C TYR A 62 2.52 -10.43 2.33
N TRP A 63 3.58 -9.65 2.57
CA TRP A 63 3.54 -8.54 3.52
C TRP A 63 2.62 -7.40 3.07
N THR A 64 2.58 -7.12 1.76
CA THR A 64 1.66 -6.13 1.18
C THR A 64 0.20 -6.58 1.35
N LEU A 65 -0.11 -7.84 1.03
CA LEU A 65 -1.45 -8.43 1.20
C LEU A 65 -1.89 -8.41 2.66
N PHE A 66 -0.99 -8.78 3.58
CA PHE A 66 -1.27 -8.81 5.00
C PHE A 66 -1.52 -7.42 5.57
N GLY A 67 -0.65 -6.45 5.29
CA GLY A 67 -0.79 -5.09 5.82
C GLY A 67 -1.94 -4.30 5.20
N SER A 68 -2.19 -4.41 3.89
CA SER A 68 -3.35 -3.79 3.25
C SER A 68 -4.67 -4.45 3.69
N GLY A 69 -4.68 -5.77 3.89
CA GLY A 69 -5.83 -6.47 4.44
C GLY A 69 -6.13 -6.05 5.87
N LEU A 70 -5.09 -5.94 6.71
CA LEU A 70 -5.23 -5.46 8.09
C LEU A 70 -5.66 -3.99 8.15
N TYR A 71 -5.19 -3.16 7.22
CA TYR A 71 -5.62 -1.78 7.06
C TYR A 71 -7.11 -1.68 6.74
N ILE A 72 -7.57 -2.38 5.70
CA ILE A 72 -8.98 -2.41 5.29
C ILE A 72 -9.83 -2.96 6.43
N TYR A 73 -9.40 -4.04 7.08
CA TYR A 73 -10.09 -4.62 8.23
C TYR A 73 -10.30 -3.58 9.32
N GLY A 74 -9.35 -2.68 9.59
CA GLY A 74 -9.44 -1.66 10.62
C GLY A 74 -10.46 -0.54 10.37
N ARG A 75 -10.94 -0.37 9.13
CA ARG A 75 -11.73 0.80 8.72
C ARG A 75 -13.14 0.82 9.33
N PRO A 76 -13.69 2.02 9.64
CA PRO A 76 -14.99 2.16 10.29
C PRO A 76 -16.17 1.61 9.49
N HIS A 77 -16.18 1.69 8.16
CA HIS A 77 -17.25 1.18 7.29
C HIS A 77 -17.44 -0.34 7.39
N LEU A 78 -16.41 -1.09 7.78
CA LEU A 78 -16.52 -2.53 7.98
C LEU A 78 -16.81 -2.92 9.44
N ARG A 79 -16.84 -1.97 10.39
CA ARG A 79 -17.10 -2.27 11.82
C ARG A 79 -18.55 -2.71 12.08
N ALA A 80 -19.49 -2.32 11.23
CA ALA A 80 -20.88 -2.74 11.35
C ALA A 80 -21.12 -4.21 10.95
N LEU A 81 -20.15 -4.84 10.27
CA LEU A 81 -20.27 -6.20 9.76
C LEU A 81 -19.80 -7.26 10.77
N PRO A 82 -20.33 -8.49 10.69
CA PRO A 82 -19.80 -9.63 11.45
C PRO A 82 -18.31 -9.86 11.16
N PRO A 83 -17.52 -10.34 12.14
CA PRO A 83 -16.06 -10.44 12.02
C PRO A 83 -15.60 -11.38 10.88
N LYS A 84 -16.36 -12.45 10.59
CA LYS A 84 -16.07 -13.36 9.48
C LYS A 84 -16.20 -12.67 8.13
N THR A 85 -17.30 -11.95 7.92
CA THR A 85 -17.59 -11.23 6.67
C THR A 85 -16.61 -10.07 6.49
N ARG A 86 -16.33 -9.33 7.56
CA ARG A 86 -15.32 -8.28 7.61
C ARG A 86 -13.94 -8.78 7.19
N ALA A 87 -13.50 -9.93 7.71
CA ALA A 87 -12.24 -10.54 7.30
C ALA A 87 -12.24 -10.90 5.81
N SER A 88 -13.30 -11.54 5.31
CA SER A 88 -13.39 -11.93 3.90
C SER A 88 -13.32 -10.73 2.94
N TYR A 89 -14.04 -9.64 3.24
CA TYR A 89 -14.00 -8.42 2.41
C TYR A 89 -12.64 -7.73 2.45
N SER A 90 -11.98 -7.75 3.62
CA SER A 90 -10.65 -7.17 3.76
C SER A 90 -9.60 -7.95 2.97
N ILE A 91 -9.70 -9.29 2.96
CA ILE A 91 -8.82 -10.17 2.16
C ILE A 91 -9.06 -9.95 0.66
N VAL A 92 -10.33 -9.90 0.23
CA VAL A 92 -10.65 -9.65 -1.18
C VAL A 92 -10.14 -8.27 -1.61
N GLY A 93 -10.34 -7.23 -0.78
CA GLY A 93 -9.85 -5.88 -1.03
C GLY A 93 -8.33 -5.80 -1.14
N SER A 94 -7.59 -6.51 -0.28
CA SER A 94 -6.13 -6.53 -0.33
C SER A 94 -5.59 -7.26 -1.57
N VAL A 95 -6.23 -8.36 -1.96
CA VAL A 95 -5.90 -9.09 -3.19
C VAL A 95 -6.16 -8.24 -4.42
N LEU A 96 -7.32 -7.58 -4.50
CA LEU A 96 -7.66 -6.68 -5.61
C LEU A 96 -6.66 -5.52 -5.72
N PHE A 97 -6.31 -4.89 -4.60
CA PHE A 97 -5.32 -3.82 -4.56
C PHE A 97 -3.95 -4.32 -5.06
N SER A 98 -3.45 -5.43 -4.51
CA SER A 98 -2.11 -5.93 -4.81
C SER A 98 -1.99 -6.46 -6.23
N MET A 99 -2.95 -7.29 -6.66
CA MET A 99 -2.95 -7.90 -8.01
C MET A 99 -3.30 -6.88 -9.10
N GLY A 100 -4.21 -5.93 -8.81
CA GLY A 100 -4.51 -4.82 -9.72
C GLY A 100 -3.27 -3.96 -9.98
N SER A 101 -2.50 -3.69 -8.94
CA SER A 101 -1.25 -2.92 -9.05
C SER A 101 -0.19 -3.66 -9.88
N LEU A 102 -0.03 -4.97 -9.67
CA LEU A 102 0.84 -5.81 -10.49
C LEU A 102 0.46 -5.75 -11.98
N LEU A 103 -0.84 -5.75 -12.28
CA LEU A 103 -1.34 -5.68 -13.65
C LEU A 103 -1.02 -4.33 -14.29
N VAL A 104 -1.26 -3.22 -13.59
CA VAL A 104 -0.89 -1.87 -14.05
C VAL A 104 0.61 -1.79 -14.33
N TRP A 105 1.43 -2.35 -13.45
CA TRP A 105 2.87 -2.36 -13.63
C TRP A 105 3.32 -3.21 -14.83
N ALA A 106 2.70 -4.36 -15.05
CA ALA A 106 2.94 -5.17 -16.23
C ALA A 106 2.63 -4.36 -17.51
N PHE A 107 1.50 -3.66 -17.56
CA PHE A 107 1.14 -2.79 -18.68
C PHE A 107 2.15 -1.66 -18.90
N ILE A 108 2.50 -0.90 -17.87
CA ILE A 108 3.51 0.18 -17.97
C ILE A 108 4.82 -0.37 -18.55
N ARG A 109 5.26 -1.54 -18.08
CA ARG A 109 6.49 -2.18 -18.56
C ARG A 109 6.44 -2.55 -20.05
N THR A 110 5.27 -2.88 -20.59
CA THR A 110 5.10 -3.18 -22.02
C THR A 110 5.12 -1.93 -22.91
N VAL A 111 4.68 -0.78 -22.40
CA VAL A 111 4.56 0.47 -23.18
C VAL A 111 5.85 1.29 -23.13
N VAL A 112 6.60 1.19 -22.03
CA VAL A 112 7.77 2.04 -21.76
C VAL A 112 9.04 1.44 -22.38
N PRO A 113 9.85 2.22 -23.11
CA PRO A 113 11.13 1.76 -23.67
C PRO A 113 12.13 1.36 -22.57
N LYS A 114 13.07 0.46 -22.90
CA LYS A 114 14.04 -0.19 -21.99
C LYS A 114 15.01 0.78 -21.28
N ASN A 115 14.49 1.62 -20.40
CA ASN A 115 15.26 2.49 -19.53
C ASN A 115 14.92 2.18 -18.07
N ASN A 116 15.89 1.57 -17.38
CA ASN A 116 15.73 1.10 -16.00
C ASN A 116 15.37 2.22 -15.02
N ALA A 117 15.89 3.43 -15.23
CA ALA A 117 15.57 4.57 -14.36
C ALA A 117 14.11 5.01 -14.53
N LEU A 118 13.63 5.05 -15.77
CA LEU A 118 12.29 5.48 -16.11
C LEU A 118 11.23 4.48 -15.61
N HIS A 119 11.48 3.18 -15.74
CA HIS A 119 10.62 2.14 -15.14
C HIS A 119 10.56 2.25 -13.61
N THR A 120 11.65 2.59 -12.94
CA THR A 120 11.67 2.72 -11.47
C THR A 120 10.87 3.95 -11.01
N ILE A 121 11.04 5.09 -11.68
CA ILE A 121 10.28 6.32 -11.40
C ILE A 121 8.78 6.09 -11.66
N LEU A 122 8.43 5.46 -12.79
CA LEU A 122 7.04 5.15 -13.10
C LEU A 122 6.45 4.09 -12.15
N GLY A 123 7.25 3.11 -11.72
CA GLY A 123 6.88 2.14 -10.70
C GLY A 123 6.51 2.81 -9.39
N LEU A 124 7.40 3.62 -8.84
CA LEU A 124 7.17 4.35 -7.59
C LEU A 124 6.05 5.38 -7.72
N GLY A 125 6.02 6.12 -8.83
CA GLY A 125 4.99 7.13 -9.11
C GLY A 125 3.59 6.51 -9.22
N SER A 126 3.44 5.46 -10.03
CA SER A 126 2.17 4.74 -10.16
C SER A 126 1.75 4.09 -8.85
N SER A 127 2.70 3.53 -8.09
CA SER A 127 2.42 2.98 -6.75
C SER A 127 1.85 4.03 -5.81
N PHE A 128 2.48 5.20 -5.75
CA PHE A 128 2.02 6.31 -4.93
C PHE A 128 0.61 6.76 -5.34
N VAL A 129 0.36 6.93 -6.64
CA VAL A 129 -0.96 7.33 -7.17
C VAL A 129 -2.03 6.29 -6.82
N ILE A 130 -1.77 5.01 -7.08
CA ILE A 130 -2.72 3.93 -6.78
C ILE A 130 -3.02 3.87 -5.27
N ALA A 131 -1.98 3.96 -4.43
CA ALA A 131 -2.16 3.95 -2.98
C ALA A 131 -2.94 5.17 -2.49
N ARG A 132 -2.67 6.36 -3.04
CA ARG A 132 -3.37 7.59 -2.68
C ARG A 132 -4.84 7.54 -3.08
N LEU A 133 -5.14 7.13 -4.31
CA LEU A 133 -6.52 6.95 -4.77
C LEU A 133 -7.27 5.91 -3.95
N SER A 134 -6.61 4.81 -3.60
CA SER A 134 -7.20 3.76 -2.75
C SER A 134 -7.48 4.29 -1.34
N TYR A 135 -6.57 5.09 -0.78
CA TYR A 135 -6.77 5.76 0.51
C TYR A 135 -7.96 6.72 0.44
N ASP A 136 -7.96 7.64 -0.53
CA ASP A 136 -9.00 8.67 -0.68
C ASP A 136 -10.38 8.03 -0.95
N TYR A 137 -10.44 6.94 -1.71
CA TYR A 137 -11.66 6.15 -1.91
C TYR A 137 -12.18 5.53 -0.61
N LEU A 138 -11.32 4.85 0.15
CA LEU A 138 -11.72 4.26 1.43
C LEU A 138 -12.13 5.35 2.44
N ASP A 139 -11.52 6.53 2.39
CA ASP A 139 -11.85 7.67 3.25
C ASP A 139 -13.21 8.27 2.93
N TYR A 140 -13.49 8.42 1.64
CA TYR A 140 -14.81 8.81 1.18
C TYR A 140 -15.87 7.80 1.64
N VAL A 141 -15.64 6.49 1.46
CA VAL A 141 -16.58 5.45 1.93
C VAL A 141 -16.81 5.51 3.44
N ASP A 142 -15.75 5.76 4.21
CA ASP A 142 -15.88 5.92 5.66
C ASP A 142 -16.67 7.15 6.09
N SER A 143 -16.57 8.25 5.33
CA SER A 143 -17.35 9.46 5.59
C SER A 143 -18.87 9.27 5.41
N LEU A 144 -19.27 8.25 4.64
CA LEU A 144 -20.69 7.91 4.41
C LEU A 144 -21.29 7.10 5.56
N VAL A 145 -20.47 6.59 6.48
CA VAL A 145 -20.93 5.80 7.62
C VAL A 145 -21.52 6.75 8.66
N PRO A 146 -22.82 6.63 9.00
CA PRO A 146 -23.42 7.45 10.03
C PRO A 146 -22.72 7.22 11.36
N THR A 147 -22.18 8.29 11.97
CA THR A 147 -21.67 8.25 13.34
C THR A 147 -22.85 7.90 14.26
N LYS A 148 -22.80 6.71 14.87
CA LYS A 148 -23.82 6.26 15.82
C LYS A 148 -23.48 6.72 17.23
#